data_AF-A0A5D0S413-F1
#
_entry.id   AF-A0A5D0S413-F1
#
_cell.length_a   1.000
_cell.length_b   1.000
_cell.length_c   1.000
_cell.angle_alpha   90.00
_cell.angle_beta   90.00
_cell.angle_gamma   90.00
#
_symmetry.space_group_name_H-M   'P 1'
#
loop_
_entity.id
_entity.type
_entity.pdbx_description
1 polymer ?
#
loop_
_entity_poly.entity_id
_entity_poly.type
_entity_poly.pdbx_seq_one_letter_code
_entity_poly.pdbx_strand_id
1 'polypeptide(L)'
;MSVLSVFRPGWSARSCRSGASDDCLPEWPVQDLCREAAPEGVDVYFENVGGATLMSVLPQMNIGGRIAVIGMIAWFSGANMDQTIPLPAMWRTILTRRLKVQGVIVFDHGHRRPDFESEVAPLVASGALKYTESVAEGLESAPGAFIERLKGGNLGKQLVRVGATPRLSHPIDDAGARMRARRASSRQLQAAIAPNAPQ
;
A
#
# COMPACT_ATOMS: atom_id res chain seq x y z
N MET A 1 -5.34 19.19 -3.43
CA MET A 1 -4.77 18.38 -2.34
C MET A 1 -4.68 16.94 -2.82
N SER A 2 -3.55 16.59 -3.43
CA SER A 2 -3.31 15.26 -4.01
C SER A 2 -2.66 14.36 -2.96
N VAL A 3 -3.30 13.22 -2.65
CA VAL A 3 -2.80 12.20 -1.72
C VAL A 3 -2.41 10.98 -2.54
N LEU A 4 -1.12 10.65 -2.55
CA LEU A 4 -0.62 9.47 -3.26
C LEU A 4 -0.33 8.34 -2.26
N SER A 5 -0.98 7.20 -2.47
CA SER A 5 -0.63 5.91 -1.86
C SER A 5 -0.34 4.93 -2.99
N VAL A 6 0.92 4.51 -3.10
CA VAL A 6 1.39 3.68 -4.22
C VAL A 6 1.06 2.22 -3.96
N PHE A 7 -0.13 1.75 -4.36
CA PHE A 7 -0.46 0.33 -4.49
C PHE A 7 -1.49 0.13 -5.61
N ARG A 8 -1.02 -0.03 -6.86
CA ARG A 8 -1.85 -0.56 -7.97
C ARG A 8 -1.34 -1.94 -8.40
N PRO A 9 -2.20 -2.97 -8.52
CA PRO A 9 -1.82 -4.26 -9.10
C PRO A 9 -1.39 -4.09 -10.57
N GLY A 10 -0.28 -4.73 -10.96
CA GLY A 10 0.21 -4.75 -12.35
C GLY A 10 1.40 -3.82 -12.66
N TRP A 11 1.97 -3.16 -11.65
CA TRP A 11 3.18 -2.34 -11.81
C TRP A 11 4.42 -3.23 -11.81
N SER A 12 4.95 -3.57 -13.00
CA SER A 12 6.26 -4.20 -13.16
C SER A 12 7.28 -3.20 -13.70
N ALA A 13 8.51 -3.28 -13.20
CA ALA A 13 9.62 -2.45 -13.65
C ALA A 13 9.94 -2.78 -15.12
N ARG A 14 9.73 -1.82 -16.03
CA ARG A 14 10.36 -1.82 -17.35
C ARG A 14 11.68 -1.04 -17.27
N SER A 15 12.76 -1.65 -17.74
CA SER A 15 14.10 -1.08 -17.74
C SER A 15 14.19 0.16 -18.65
N CYS A 16 14.95 1.18 -18.23
CA CYS A 16 15.31 2.31 -19.10
C CYS A 16 16.82 2.59 -19.08
N ARG A 17 17.32 3.04 -20.24
CA ARG A 17 18.73 3.18 -20.60
C ARG A 17 19.27 4.58 -20.26
N SER A 18 20.59 4.64 -20.15
CA SER A 18 21.47 5.76 -19.76
C SER A 18 21.33 7.08 -20.51
N GLY A 19 21.51 8.20 -19.79
CA GLY A 19 21.91 9.53 -20.30
C GLY A 19 21.94 10.59 -19.18
N ALA A 20 23.02 11.37 -19.05
CA ALA A 20 23.32 12.25 -17.90
C ALA A 20 22.92 13.74 -18.11
N SER A 21 22.46 14.44 -17.05
CA SER A 21 22.80 15.83 -16.68
C SER A 21 22.11 16.28 -15.37
N ASP A 22 22.88 16.88 -14.45
CA ASP A 22 22.64 17.68 -13.22
C ASP A 22 21.36 17.59 -12.33
N ASP A 23 20.35 16.80 -12.66
CA ASP A 23 19.28 16.34 -11.76
C ASP A 23 19.54 14.87 -11.37
N CYS A 24 20.51 14.67 -10.48
CA CYS A 24 21.12 13.35 -10.21
C CYS A 24 20.25 12.38 -9.37
N LEU A 25 19.02 12.11 -9.79
CA LEU A 25 18.27 10.94 -9.31
C LEU A 25 18.06 9.97 -10.47
N PRO A 26 18.30 8.65 -10.29
CA PRO A 26 18.08 7.68 -11.34
C PRO A 26 16.61 7.72 -11.79
N GLU A 27 16.36 7.86 -13.09
CA GLU A 27 15.02 7.73 -13.67
C GLU A 27 14.55 6.28 -13.52
N TRP A 28 13.56 6.06 -12.66
CA TRP A 28 12.93 4.76 -12.46
C TRP A 28 11.57 4.74 -13.17
N PRO A 29 11.09 3.59 -13.70
CA PRO A 29 9.78 3.49 -14.36
C PRO A 29 8.58 3.97 -13.51
N VAL A 30 8.77 4.21 -12.21
CA VAL A 30 7.74 4.72 -11.30
C VAL A 30 7.62 6.25 -11.34
N GLN A 31 8.62 6.97 -11.83
CA GLN A 31 8.58 8.44 -11.94
C GLN A 31 7.49 8.92 -12.90
N ASP A 32 7.41 8.33 -14.09
CA ASP A 32 6.38 8.64 -15.08
C ASP A 32 4.99 8.33 -14.56
N LEU A 33 4.83 7.17 -13.91
CA LEU A 33 3.56 6.77 -13.30
C LEU A 33 3.10 7.74 -12.20
N CYS A 34 4.04 8.27 -11.41
CA CYS A 34 3.73 9.29 -10.40
C CYS A 34 3.33 10.62 -11.06
N ARG A 35 3.97 11.02 -12.16
CA ARG A 35 3.62 12.24 -12.90
C ARG A 35 2.27 12.13 -13.58
N GLU A 36 1.94 10.97 -14.14
CA GLU A 36 0.60 10.67 -14.69
C GLU A 36 -0.47 10.70 -13.60
N ALA A 37 -0.18 10.13 -12.41
CA ALA A 37 -1.14 10.06 -11.31
C ALA A 37 -1.32 11.41 -10.59
N ALA A 38 -0.28 12.24 -10.56
CA ALA A 38 -0.25 13.53 -9.87
C ALA A 38 0.46 14.59 -10.73
N PRO A 39 -0.18 15.05 -11.84
CA PRO A 39 0.44 15.98 -12.78
C PRO A 39 0.76 17.34 -12.17
N GLU A 40 0.02 17.74 -11.12
CA GLU A 40 0.25 18.97 -10.35
C GLU A 40 1.20 18.76 -9.16
N GLY A 41 1.86 17.60 -9.07
CA GLY A 41 2.71 17.23 -7.94
C GLY A 41 1.95 16.68 -6.73
N VAL A 42 2.70 16.34 -5.68
CA VAL A 42 2.21 15.60 -4.52
C VAL A 42 2.24 16.47 -3.25
N ASP A 43 1.08 16.68 -2.63
CA ASP A 43 0.96 17.47 -1.39
C ASP A 43 1.16 16.61 -0.14
N VAL A 44 0.70 15.36 -0.18
CA VAL A 44 0.79 14.41 0.93
C VAL A 44 1.21 13.04 0.42
N TYR A 45 2.23 12.49 1.07
CA TYR A 45 2.75 11.16 0.77
C TYR A 45 2.80 10.30 2.04
N PHE A 46 2.19 9.12 1.97
CA PHE A 46 2.24 8.11 3.02
C PHE A 46 3.31 7.07 2.69
N GLU A 47 4.49 7.27 3.26
CA GLU A 47 5.65 6.42 3.00
C GLU A 47 5.54 5.10 3.79
N ASN A 48 5.42 4.00 3.05
CA ASN A 48 5.32 2.63 3.58
C ASN A 48 6.38 1.69 2.99
N VAL A 49 7.01 2.07 1.88
CA VAL A 49 7.79 1.22 0.99
C VAL A 49 9.27 1.57 1.04
N GLY A 50 9.63 2.84 0.89
CA GLY A 50 11.00 3.27 0.65
C GLY A 50 11.45 2.91 -0.76
N GLY A 51 12.75 2.71 -0.93
CA GLY A 51 13.32 2.22 -2.18
C GLY A 51 13.06 3.13 -3.39
N ALA A 52 12.87 2.49 -4.54
CA ALA A 52 12.54 3.16 -5.80
C ALA A 52 11.26 4.02 -5.77
N THR A 53 10.29 3.66 -4.92
CA THR A 53 9.04 4.43 -4.76
C THR A 53 9.33 5.80 -4.16
N LEU A 54 10.09 5.84 -3.06
CA LEU A 54 10.51 7.10 -2.43
C LEU A 54 11.32 7.97 -3.40
N MET A 55 12.27 7.37 -4.12
CA MET A 55 13.09 8.06 -5.11
C MET A 55 12.24 8.71 -6.22
N SER A 56 11.10 8.11 -6.54
CA SER A 56 10.22 8.57 -7.60
C SER A 56 9.27 9.67 -7.15
N VAL A 57 8.75 9.59 -5.92
CA VAL A 57 7.76 10.54 -5.38
C VAL A 57 8.42 11.79 -4.82
N LEU A 58 9.57 11.67 -4.13
CA LEU A 58 10.19 12.79 -3.43
C LEU A 58 10.46 14.01 -4.34
N PRO A 59 10.97 13.86 -5.58
CA PRO A 59 11.20 14.97 -6.49
C PRO A 59 9.91 15.63 -7.00
N GLN A 60 8.78 14.95 -6.87
CA GLN A 60 7.46 15.42 -7.34
C GLN A 60 6.62 16.05 -6.23
N MET A 61 7.16 16.12 -5.01
CA MET A 61 6.48 16.77 -3.90
C MET A 61 6.29 18.26 -4.18
N ASN A 62 5.14 18.80 -3.81
CA ASN A 62 4.90 20.23 -3.85
C ASN A 62 5.63 20.96 -2.72
N ILE A 63 5.82 22.26 -2.93
CA ILE A 63 6.32 23.16 -1.89
C ILE A 63 5.37 23.11 -0.69
N GLY A 64 5.90 22.89 0.52
CA GLY A 64 5.11 22.73 1.75
C GLY A 64 4.44 21.36 1.89
N GLY A 65 4.80 20.39 1.04
CA GLY A 65 4.28 19.03 1.09
C GLY A 65 4.63 18.29 2.40
N ARG A 66 3.88 17.23 2.68
CA ARG A 66 3.98 16.44 3.92
C ARG A 66 4.24 14.98 3.62
N ILE A 67 5.17 14.39 4.36
CA ILE A 67 5.49 12.96 4.29
C ILE A 67 5.27 12.34 5.66
N ALA A 68 4.32 11.41 5.73
CA ALA A 68 4.12 10.55 6.89
C ALA A 68 4.90 9.25 6.68
N VAL A 69 5.97 9.05 7.46
CA VAL A 69 6.81 7.85 7.39
C VAL A 69 6.22 6.79 8.32
N ILE A 70 5.56 5.80 7.73
CA ILE A 70 4.88 4.69 8.41
C ILE A 70 5.75 3.42 8.37
N GLY A 71 6.45 3.18 7.26
CA GLY A 71 7.27 1.99 7.07
C GLY A 71 8.19 2.10 5.86
N MET A 72 9.09 1.11 5.74
CA MET A 72 10.10 1.05 4.68
C MET A 72 10.31 -0.41 4.23
N ILE A 73 9.24 -1.07 3.79
CA ILE A 73 9.26 -2.53 3.55
C ILE A 73 10.29 -2.98 2.50
N ALA A 74 10.69 -2.10 1.56
CA ALA A 74 11.68 -2.41 0.54
C ALA A 74 13.06 -2.81 1.12
N TRP A 75 13.35 -2.38 2.34
CA TRP A 75 14.65 -2.59 3.01
C TRP A 75 14.58 -3.56 4.19
N PHE A 76 13.42 -4.17 4.50
CA PHE A 76 13.25 -5.02 5.69
C PHE A 76 14.16 -6.25 5.70
N SER A 77 14.45 -6.84 4.54
CA SER A 77 15.34 -7.99 4.41
C SER A 77 16.82 -7.62 4.23
N GLY A 78 17.16 -6.33 4.26
CA GLY A 78 18.49 -5.83 3.86
C GLY A 78 18.76 -5.89 2.34
N ALA A 79 17.77 -6.28 1.53
CA ALA A 79 17.82 -6.19 0.07
C ALA A 79 17.55 -4.75 -0.39
N ASN A 80 17.88 -4.44 -1.65
CA ASN A 80 17.61 -3.16 -2.32
C ASN A 80 18.18 -1.93 -1.60
N MET A 81 19.24 -2.11 -0.80
CA MET A 81 19.89 -1.01 -0.08
C MET A 81 20.61 -0.04 -1.02
N ASP A 82 20.94 -0.50 -2.22
CA ASP A 82 21.44 0.28 -3.35
C ASP A 82 20.34 1.13 -4.02
N GLN A 83 19.07 0.74 -3.91
CA GLN A 83 17.92 1.49 -4.43
C GLN A 83 17.48 2.58 -3.45
N THR A 84 18.41 3.44 -3.06
CA THR A 84 18.15 4.52 -2.10
C THR A 84 18.47 5.88 -2.70
N ILE A 85 17.71 6.89 -2.27
CA ILE A 85 18.05 8.27 -2.59
C ILE A 85 19.34 8.64 -1.83
N PRO A 86 20.34 9.24 -2.50
CA PRO A 86 21.50 9.76 -1.79
C PRO A 86 21.05 10.75 -0.71
N LEU A 87 21.55 10.57 0.52
CA LEU A 87 21.16 11.39 1.66
C LEU A 87 21.27 12.91 1.39
N PRO A 88 22.33 13.42 0.73
CA PRO A 88 22.39 14.85 0.37
C PRO A 88 21.27 15.29 -0.58
N ALA A 89 20.86 14.46 -1.53
CA ALA A 89 19.78 14.77 -2.48
C ALA A 89 18.42 14.79 -1.77
N MET A 90 18.19 13.85 -0.85
CA MET A 90 17.00 13.83 0.00
C MET A 90 16.92 15.10 0.86
N TRP A 91 18.01 15.46 1.56
CA TRP A 91 18.05 16.67 2.40
C TRP A 91 17.84 17.93 1.57
N ARG A 92 18.49 18.03 0.41
CA ARG A 92 18.28 19.16 -0.52
C ARG A 92 16.82 19.28 -0.90
N THR A 93 16.16 18.16 -1.24
CA THR A 93 14.75 18.16 -1.65
C THR A 93 13.84 18.58 -0.50
N ILE A 94 14.05 18.06 0.71
CA ILE A 94 13.31 18.47 1.91
C ILE A 94 13.48 19.96 2.16
N LEU A 95 14.70 20.49 2.05
CA LEU A 95 15.02 21.89 2.25
C LEU A 95 14.35 22.79 1.20
N THR A 96 14.58 22.55 -0.08
CA THR A 96 14.10 23.44 -1.17
C THR A 96 12.58 23.39 -1.32
N ARG A 97 11.98 22.23 -1.06
CA ARG A 97 10.51 22.06 -1.08
C ARG A 97 9.86 22.32 0.28
N ARG A 98 10.62 22.65 1.33
CA ARG A 98 10.09 22.94 2.69
C ARG A 98 9.16 21.83 3.20
N LEU A 99 9.58 20.58 3.03
CA LEU A 99 8.74 19.43 3.37
C LEU A 99 8.68 19.22 4.88
N LYS A 100 7.50 18.86 5.38
CA LYS A 100 7.36 18.28 6.72
C LYS A 100 7.45 16.76 6.61
N VAL A 101 8.54 16.18 7.11
CA VAL A 101 8.74 14.72 7.15
C VAL A 101 8.61 14.26 8.59
N GLN A 102 7.67 13.35 8.87
CA GLN A 102 7.37 12.91 10.23
C GLN A 102 7.13 11.41 10.29
N GLY A 103 7.85 10.73 11.19
CA GLY A 103 7.57 9.35 11.56
C GLY A 103 6.22 9.23 12.27
N VAL A 104 5.47 8.18 11.95
CA VAL A 104 4.17 7.89 12.56
C VAL A 104 4.16 6.45 13.05
N ILE A 105 4.17 6.27 14.37
CA ILE A 105 4.08 4.96 15.01
C ILE A 105 2.69 4.82 15.65
N VAL A 106 1.96 3.78 15.25
CA VAL A 106 0.55 3.58 15.70
C VAL A 106 0.42 3.49 17.22
N PHE A 107 1.45 3.01 17.92
CA PHE A 107 1.46 2.87 19.37
C PHE A 107 1.35 4.22 20.11
N ASP A 108 1.81 5.32 19.51
CA ASP A 108 1.72 6.66 20.09
C ASP A 108 0.27 7.21 20.07
N HIS A 109 -0.61 6.55 19.31
CA HIS A 109 -1.97 7.01 19.03
C HIS A 109 -3.06 6.08 19.58
N GLY A 110 -2.73 5.16 20.49
CA GLY A 110 -3.71 4.23 21.08
C GLY A 110 -4.92 4.92 21.73
N HIS A 111 -4.73 6.13 22.27
CA HIS A 111 -5.80 6.95 22.84
C HIS A 111 -6.90 7.35 21.84
N ARG A 112 -6.60 7.32 20.53
CA ARG A 112 -7.55 7.67 19.45
C ARG A 112 -8.37 6.49 18.96
N ARG A 113 -8.14 5.27 19.48
CA ARG A 113 -8.85 4.07 19.05
C ARG A 113 -10.38 4.19 19.18
N PRO A 114 -10.95 4.69 20.31
CA PRO A 114 -12.40 4.83 20.42
C PRO A 114 -12.99 5.74 19.34
N ASP A 115 -12.35 6.88 19.05
CA ASP A 115 -12.78 7.80 18.01
C ASP A 115 -12.73 7.12 16.63
N PHE A 116 -11.62 6.45 16.32
CA PHE A 116 -11.47 5.71 15.07
C PHE A 116 -12.53 4.63 14.89
N GLU A 117 -12.82 3.84 15.92
CA GLU A 117 -13.84 2.80 15.87
C GLU A 117 -15.24 3.39 15.67
N SER A 118 -15.54 4.51 16.35
CA SER A 118 -16.82 5.20 16.20
C SER A 118 -17.07 5.74 14.78
N GLU A 119 -16.01 6.17 14.10
CA GLU A 119 -16.07 6.72 12.75
C GLU A 119 -16.05 5.61 11.68
N VAL A 120 -15.15 4.63 11.83
CA VAL A 120 -14.84 3.67 10.77
C VAL A 120 -15.73 2.43 10.81
N ALA A 121 -16.14 1.94 11.99
CA ALA A 121 -16.97 0.75 12.06
C ALA A 121 -18.32 0.90 11.31
N PRO A 122 -19.02 2.05 11.38
CA PRO A 122 -20.24 2.26 10.57
C PRO A 122 -19.95 2.26 9.06
N LEU A 123 -18.80 2.78 8.62
CA LEU A 123 -18.42 2.80 7.20
C LEU A 123 -18.15 1.38 6.68
N VAL A 124 -17.53 0.53 7.49
CA VAL A 124 -17.34 -0.90 7.17
C VAL A 124 -18.69 -1.62 7.15
N ALA A 125 -19.53 -1.40 8.16
CA ALA A 125 -20.83 -2.05 8.28
C ALA A 125 -21.80 -1.70 7.14
N SER A 126 -21.80 -0.44 6.72
CA SER A 126 -22.60 0.03 5.57
C SER A 126 -22.00 -0.37 4.22
N GLY A 127 -20.74 -0.82 4.18
CA GLY A 127 -20.00 -1.10 2.95
C GLY A 127 -19.49 0.15 2.22
N ALA A 128 -19.62 1.33 2.82
CA ALA A 128 -19.03 2.57 2.32
C ALA A 128 -17.49 2.51 2.32
N LEU A 129 -16.91 1.86 3.34
CA LEU A 129 -15.50 1.49 3.36
C LEU A 129 -15.35 0.03 2.93
N LYS A 130 -14.69 -0.18 1.79
CA LYS A 130 -14.37 -1.52 1.27
C LYS A 130 -12.98 -1.94 1.72
N TYR A 131 -12.84 -3.19 2.08
CA TYR A 131 -11.55 -3.80 2.43
C TYR A 131 -11.35 -5.09 1.64
N THR A 132 -10.09 -5.52 1.51
CA THR A 132 -9.70 -6.76 0.83
C THR A 132 -8.74 -7.53 1.71
N GLU A 133 -8.90 -8.85 1.73
CA GLU A 133 -8.12 -9.77 2.53
C GLU A 133 -7.63 -10.94 1.67
N SER A 134 -6.41 -11.37 1.94
CA SER A 134 -5.90 -12.69 1.55
C SER A 134 -5.88 -13.56 2.79
N VAL A 135 -6.62 -14.68 2.76
CA VAL A 135 -6.75 -15.57 3.92
C VAL A 135 -6.09 -16.90 3.61
N ALA A 136 -5.06 -17.24 4.39
CA ALA A 136 -4.50 -18.59 4.40
C ALA A 136 -5.24 -19.44 5.44
N GLU A 137 -5.43 -20.73 5.16
CA GLU A 137 -6.13 -21.66 6.05
C GLU A 137 -5.12 -22.51 6.82
N GLY A 138 -5.31 -22.65 8.13
CA GLY A 138 -4.43 -23.41 9.02
C GLY A 138 -3.21 -22.62 9.52
N LEU A 139 -2.82 -22.87 10.77
CA LEU A 139 -1.66 -22.21 11.39
C LEU A 139 -0.35 -22.59 10.69
N GLU A 140 -0.27 -23.81 10.20
CA GLU A 140 0.84 -24.36 9.41
C GLU A 140 1.11 -23.55 8.14
N SER A 141 0.10 -22.86 7.58
CA SER A 141 0.24 -22.00 6.42
C SER A 141 0.84 -20.63 6.75
N ALA A 142 0.94 -20.25 8.03
CA ALA A 142 1.38 -18.92 8.43
C ALA A 142 2.78 -18.53 7.93
N PRO A 143 3.82 -19.39 8.00
CA PRO A 143 5.15 -19.04 7.49
C PRO A 143 5.14 -18.78 5.98
N GLY A 144 4.47 -19.64 5.21
CA GLY A 144 4.34 -19.48 3.75
C GLY A 144 3.59 -18.20 3.38
N ALA A 145 2.46 -17.95 4.04
CA ALA A 145 1.67 -16.74 3.83
C ALA A 145 2.44 -15.45 4.17
N PHE A 146 3.29 -15.49 5.19
CA PHE A 146 4.14 -14.36 5.57
C PHE A 146 5.22 -14.09 4.52
N ILE A 147 5.91 -15.13 4.03
CA ILE A 147 6.94 -15.00 2.99
C ILE A 147 6.32 -14.47 1.69
N GLU A 148 5.18 -15.02 1.27
CA GLU A 148 4.50 -14.55 0.06
C GLU A 148 4.04 -13.09 0.20
N ARG A 149 3.58 -12.67 1.38
CA ARG A 149 3.28 -11.26 1.66
C ARG A 149 4.51 -10.36 1.45
N LEU A 150 5.68 -10.77 1.92
CA LEU A 150 6.92 -9.99 1.72
C LEU A 150 7.33 -9.89 0.25
N LYS A 151 6.97 -10.88 -0.57
CA LYS A 151 7.15 -10.86 -2.03
C LYS A 151 6.04 -10.12 -2.79
N GLY A 152 5.01 -9.63 -2.10
CA GLY A 152 3.85 -8.98 -2.71
C GLY A 152 2.80 -9.93 -3.29
N GLY A 153 2.79 -11.21 -2.89
CA GLY A 153 1.82 -12.21 -3.33
C GLY A 153 0.42 -12.06 -2.72
N ASN A 154 0.25 -11.21 -1.71
CA ASN A 154 -1.04 -10.96 -1.07
C ASN A 154 -1.80 -9.80 -1.72
N LEU A 155 -3.13 -9.90 -1.74
CA LEU A 155 -4.04 -8.81 -2.11
C LEU A 155 -4.76 -8.32 -0.85
N GLY A 156 -4.44 -7.09 -0.44
CA GLY A 156 -4.99 -6.51 0.78
C GLY A 156 -4.37 -7.11 2.05
N LYS A 157 -5.13 -7.16 3.15
CA LYS A 157 -4.60 -7.64 4.44
C LYS A 157 -4.38 -9.16 4.41
N GLN A 158 -3.15 -9.60 4.66
CA GLN A 158 -2.84 -11.02 4.86
C GLN A 158 -3.35 -11.47 6.24
N LEU A 159 -4.15 -12.53 6.26
CA LEU A 159 -4.69 -13.20 7.44
C LEU A 159 -4.37 -14.69 7.39
N VAL A 160 -4.42 -15.33 8.57
CA VAL A 160 -4.35 -16.78 8.73
C VAL A 160 -5.55 -17.21 9.57
N ARG A 161 -6.39 -18.08 9.02
CA ARG A 161 -7.52 -18.66 9.74
C ARG A 161 -7.05 -19.89 10.51
N VAL A 162 -7.11 -19.81 11.83
CA VAL A 162 -6.71 -20.90 12.74
C VAL A 162 -7.90 -21.68 13.30
N GLY A 163 -9.13 -21.26 12.99
CA GLY A 163 -10.36 -21.90 13.46
C GLY A 163 -11.60 -21.10 13.07
N ALA A 164 -12.77 -21.58 13.50
CA ALA A 164 -14.01 -20.84 13.36
C ALA A 164 -13.89 -19.51 14.11
N THR A 165 -14.28 -18.41 13.45
CA THR A 165 -14.42 -17.12 14.13
C THR A 165 -15.42 -17.30 15.26
N PRO A 166 -15.03 -17.11 16.54
CA PRO A 166 -15.99 -17.11 17.62
C PRO A 166 -17.00 -16.01 17.32
N ARG A 167 -18.29 -16.23 17.61
CA ARG A 167 -19.26 -15.13 17.61
C ARG A 167 -18.92 -14.20 18.75
N LEU A 168 -18.04 -13.24 18.51
CA LEU A 168 -17.84 -12.09 19.37
C LEU A 168 -18.82 -11.01 18.90
N SER A 169 -19.44 -10.33 19.84
CA SER A 169 -20.49 -9.33 19.59
C SER A 169 -19.96 -8.02 18.99
N HIS A 170 -18.85 -8.04 18.25
CA HIS A 170 -18.25 -6.82 17.71
C HIS A 170 -18.91 -6.47 16.36
N PRO A 171 -19.32 -5.19 16.14
CA PRO A 171 -20.04 -4.78 14.93
C PRO A 171 -19.34 -5.06 13.59
N ILE A 172 -18.01 -5.24 13.61
CA ILE A 172 -17.17 -5.44 12.42
C ILE A 172 -17.29 -6.89 11.89
N ASP A 173 -17.55 -7.87 12.77
CA ASP A 173 -17.58 -9.28 12.40
C ASP A 173 -18.81 -9.64 11.54
N ASP A 174 -19.96 -9.03 11.84
CA ASP A 174 -21.23 -9.21 11.11
C ASP A 174 -21.18 -8.60 9.70
N ALA A 175 -20.48 -7.48 9.54
CA ALA A 175 -20.26 -6.84 8.24
C ALA A 175 -19.44 -7.73 7.31
N GLY A 176 -18.36 -8.32 7.83
CA GLY A 176 -17.50 -9.22 7.07
C GLY A 176 -18.18 -10.54 6.67
N ALA A 177 -19.07 -11.07 7.52
CA ALA A 177 -19.85 -12.26 7.21
C ALA A 177 -20.81 -12.05 6.03
N ARG A 178 -21.52 -10.91 5.99
CA ARG A 178 -22.48 -10.57 4.91
C ARG A 178 -21.80 -10.32 3.56
N MET A 179 -20.59 -9.77 3.56
CA MET A 179 -19.83 -9.52 2.33
C MET A 179 -19.24 -10.81 1.72
N ARG A 180 -18.81 -11.77 2.55
CA ARG A 180 -18.37 -13.10 2.09
C ARG A 180 -19.48 -13.88 1.38
N ALA A 181 -20.71 -13.82 1.89
CA ALA A 181 -21.88 -14.45 1.26
C ALA A 181 -22.17 -13.89 -0.16
N ARG A 182 -21.97 -12.59 -0.39
CA ARG A 182 -22.14 -11.96 -1.71
C ARG A 182 -21.04 -12.30 -2.72
N ARG A 183 -19.84 -12.70 -2.27
CA ARG A 183 -18.74 -13.11 -3.16
C ARG A 183 -18.87 -14.57 -3.63
N ALA A 184 -19.45 -15.45 -2.83
CA ALA A 184 -19.75 -16.82 -3.26
C ALA A 184 -20.67 -16.82 -4.50
N SER A 185 -21.69 -15.96 -4.53
CA SER A 185 -22.56 -15.81 -5.71
C SER A 185 -21.86 -15.13 -6.89
N SER A 186 -20.96 -14.16 -6.64
CA SER A 186 -20.20 -13.48 -7.71
C SER A 186 -19.14 -14.36 -8.37
N ARG A 187 -18.51 -15.30 -7.65
CA ARG A 187 -17.59 -16.30 -8.24
C ARG A 187 -18.32 -17.33 -9.09
N GLN A 188 -19.54 -17.71 -8.71
CA GLN A 188 -20.42 -18.54 -9.54
C GLN A 188 -20.82 -17.82 -10.84
N LEU A 189 -21.04 -16.50 -10.79
CA LEU A 189 -21.29 -15.67 -11.98
C LEU A 189 -20.06 -15.48 -12.88
N GLN A 190 -18.85 -15.31 -12.32
CA GLN A 190 -17.62 -15.20 -13.12
C GLN A 190 -17.22 -16.52 -13.78
N ALA A 191 -17.51 -17.66 -13.15
CA ALA A 191 -17.31 -18.98 -13.77
C ALA A 191 -18.25 -19.23 -14.97
N ALA A 192 -19.40 -18.56 -15.03
CA ALA A 192 -20.36 -18.68 -16.13
C ALA A 192 -20.06 -17.78 -17.34
N ILE A 193 -19.05 -16.90 -17.26
CA ILE A 193 -18.72 -15.90 -18.30
C ILE A 193 -17.36 -16.21 -18.99
N ALA A 194 -16.73 -17.36 -18.72
CA ALA A 194 -15.55 -17.77 -19.46
C ALA A 194 -15.93 -18.20 -20.89
N PRO A 195 -15.38 -17.59 -21.96
CA PRO A 195 -15.63 -18.04 -23.32
C PRO A 195 -14.94 -19.38 -23.57
N ASN A 196 -15.64 -20.31 -24.24
CA ASN A 196 -15.10 -21.57 -24.74
C ASN A 196 -13.81 -21.32 -25.55
N ALA A 197 -12.68 -21.85 -25.09
CA ALA A 197 -11.47 -21.93 -25.89
C ALA A 197 -11.59 -23.11 -26.88
N PRO A 198 -11.28 -22.94 -28.17
CA PRO A 198 -11.32 -24.04 -29.13
C PRO A 198 -10.13 -25.00 -28.95
N GLN A 199 -10.37 -26.24 -29.38
CA GLN A 199 -9.51 -27.43 -29.29
C GLN A 199 -8.20 -27.31 -30.07
#